data_AF-A0A7Y9MRU4-F1
#
_entry.id   AF-A0A7Y9MRU4-F1
#
_cell.length_a   1.000
_cell.length_b   1.000
_cell.length_c   1.000
_cell.angle_alpha   90.00
_cell.angle_beta   90.00
_cell.angle_gamma   90.00
#
_symmetry.space_group_name_H-M   'P 1'
#
loop_
_entity.id
_entity.type
_entity.pdbx_description
1 polymer ?
#
loop_
_entity_poly.entity_id
_entity_poly.type
_entity_poly.pdbx_seq_one_letter_code
_entity_poly.pdbx_strand_id
1 'polypeptide(L)'
;MNESEPLMVDCGPHGKRVATVVCRHLLRSEQAPAGFVENSDDPNDLQAWCHACEEMFQSEGDMTDAFREFNDMTIVCVACYAEAKLRHSLQGH
;
A
#
# COMPACT_ATOMS: atom_id res chain seq x y z
N MET A 1 3.50 -26.86 0.83
CA MET A 1 4.26 -25.92 1.67
C MET A 1 3.21 -25.19 2.48
N ASN A 2 3.41 -25.01 3.79
CA ASN A 2 2.37 -24.50 4.69
C ASN A 2 2.09 -23.04 4.31
N GLU A 3 1.07 -22.81 3.49
CA GLU A 3 0.54 -21.49 3.16
C GLU A 3 0.01 -20.91 4.48
N SER A 4 0.80 -20.04 5.10
CA SER A 4 0.42 -19.35 6.32
C SER A 4 -0.93 -18.66 6.09
N GLU A 5 -1.89 -18.86 7.00
CA GLU A 5 -3.20 -18.24 6.90
C GLU A 5 -3.06 -16.70 6.76
N PRO A 6 -3.82 -16.05 5.87
CA PRO A 6 -3.73 -14.61 5.68
C PRO A 6 -4.04 -13.86 6.96
N LEU A 7 -3.28 -12.79 7.22
CA LEU A 7 -3.61 -11.84 8.27
C LEU A 7 -4.93 -11.16 7.93
N MET A 8 -5.80 -11.02 8.92
CA MET A 8 -7.12 -10.41 8.76
C MET A 8 -7.24 -9.13 9.58
N VAL A 9 -7.85 -8.10 9.02
CA VAL A 9 -8.16 -6.83 9.68
C VAL A 9 -9.68 -6.60 9.70
N ASP A 10 -10.20 -6.06 10.80
CA ASP A 10 -11.59 -5.61 10.90
C ASP A 10 -11.68 -4.16 10.43
N CYS A 11 -12.16 -3.97 9.20
CA CYS A 11 -12.30 -2.66 8.58
C CYS A 11 -13.72 -2.16 8.82
N GLY A 12 -13.90 -1.04 9.53
CA GLY A 12 -15.23 -0.45 9.79
C GLY A 12 -16.19 -0.44 8.58
N PRO A 13 -15.79 0.09 7.40
CA PRO A 13 -16.65 0.13 6.22
C PRO A 13 -16.78 -1.20 5.44
N HIS A 14 -15.80 -2.11 5.50
CA HIS A 14 -15.77 -3.31 4.63
C HIS A 14 -15.85 -4.65 5.38
N GLY A 15 -15.85 -4.61 6.71
CA GLY A 15 -15.82 -5.76 7.63
C GLY A 15 -14.47 -6.48 7.70
N LYS A 16 -14.50 -7.72 8.19
CA LYS A 16 -13.31 -8.58 8.29
C LYS A 16 -12.82 -9.03 6.91
N ARG A 17 -11.58 -8.69 6.58
CA ARG A 17 -10.95 -8.89 5.25
C ARG A 17 -9.44 -9.14 5.39
N VAL A 18 -8.81 -9.63 4.33
CA VAL A 18 -7.34 -9.79 4.27
C VAL A 18 -6.67 -8.44 4.47
N ALA A 19 -5.64 -8.42 5.32
CA ALA A 19 -4.82 -7.27 5.61
C ALA A 19 -3.78 -7.05 4.50
N THR A 20 -3.53 -5.79 4.17
CA THR A 20 -2.54 -5.35 3.19
C THR A 20 -1.78 -4.16 3.78
N VAL A 21 -0.58 -3.86 3.28
CA VAL A 21 0.22 -2.71 3.73
C VAL A 21 0.28 -1.64 2.64
N VAL A 22 0.04 -0.39 3.01
CA VAL A 22 0.23 0.74 2.10
C VAL A 22 0.99 1.89 2.76
N CYS A 23 1.63 2.76 1.98
CA CYS A 23 2.14 4.02 2.54
C CYS A 23 0.99 4.95 2.94
N ARG A 24 1.17 5.79 3.97
CA ARG A 24 0.12 6.70 4.46
C ARG A 24 -0.36 7.69 3.39
N HIS A 25 0.49 8.01 2.42
CA HIS A 25 0.19 8.95 1.33
C HIS A 25 -0.99 8.50 0.47
N LEU A 26 -1.14 7.19 0.24
CA LEU A 26 -2.25 6.62 -0.55
C LEU A 26 -3.62 6.75 0.12
N LEU A 27 -3.68 7.17 1.39
CA LEU A 27 -4.92 7.43 2.11
C LEU A 27 -5.34 8.91 2.07
N ARG A 28 -4.50 9.79 1.53
CA ARG A 28 -4.74 11.24 1.50
C ARG A 28 -5.29 11.64 0.12
N SER A 29 -6.58 11.93 0.06
CA SER A 29 -7.28 12.27 -1.19
C SER A 29 -6.71 13.48 -1.94
N GLU A 30 -6.09 14.43 -1.23
CA GLU A 30 -5.49 15.65 -1.82
C GLU A 30 -4.25 15.35 -2.69
N GLN A 31 -3.71 14.13 -2.62
CA GLN A 31 -2.47 13.72 -3.29
C GLN A 31 -2.76 12.82 -4.51
N ALA A 32 -4.02 12.63 -4.90
CA ALA A 32 -4.36 11.80 -6.05
C ALA A 32 -4.30 12.58 -7.39
N PRO A 33 -3.78 11.98 -8.47
CA PRO A 33 -3.08 10.69 -8.52
C PRO A 33 -1.63 10.80 -8.00
N ALA A 34 -1.21 9.86 -7.15
CA ALA A 34 0.14 9.83 -6.56
C ALA A 34 1.05 8.78 -7.23
N GLY A 35 0.53 8.03 -8.21
CA GLY A 35 1.09 6.75 -8.62
C GLY A 35 0.78 5.63 -7.62
N PHE A 36 0.87 4.39 -8.08
CA PHE A 36 0.62 3.20 -7.27
C PHE A 36 1.58 2.09 -7.72
N VAL A 37 2.61 1.84 -6.93
CA VAL A 37 3.63 0.82 -7.17
C VAL A 37 3.36 -0.36 -6.25
N GLU A 38 3.16 -1.53 -6.84
CA GLU A 38 2.97 -2.78 -6.11
C GLU A 38 4.35 -3.37 -5.80
N ASN A 39 4.77 -3.31 -4.53
CA ASN A 39 6.06 -3.83 -4.09
C ASN A 39 5.96 -5.27 -3.56
N SER A 40 4.74 -5.81 -3.42
CA SER A 40 4.44 -7.23 -3.20
C SER A 40 3.12 -7.59 -3.87
N ASP A 41 3.11 -8.68 -4.64
CA ASP A 41 1.93 -9.24 -5.31
C ASP A 41 1.38 -10.51 -4.62
N ASP A 42 1.89 -10.88 -3.45
CA ASP A 42 1.36 -12.00 -2.67
C ASP A 42 -0.09 -11.70 -2.24
N PRO A 43 -1.09 -12.52 -2.61
CA PRO A 43 -2.49 -12.27 -2.27
C PRO A 43 -2.78 -12.24 -0.76
N ASN A 44 -1.90 -12.82 0.07
CA ASN A 44 -1.99 -12.82 1.53
C ASN A 44 -1.10 -11.74 2.19
N ASP A 45 -0.28 -11.04 1.42
CA ASP A 45 0.63 -9.96 1.87
C ASP A 45 0.81 -8.90 0.77
N LEU A 46 -0.30 -8.35 0.27
CA LEU A 46 -0.25 -7.30 -0.74
C LEU A 46 0.33 -6.03 -0.13
N GLN A 47 1.26 -5.41 -0.86
CA GLN A 47 1.91 -4.18 -0.44
C GLN A 47 2.03 -3.19 -1.61
N ALA A 48 1.76 -1.92 -1.33
CA ALA A 48 1.94 -0.86 -2.32
C ALA A 48 2.31 0.49 -1.71
N TRP A 49 2.99 1.33 -2.49
CA TRP A 49 3.27 2.72 -2.12
C TRP A 49 3.17 3.65 -3.33
N CYS A 50 3.18 4.97 -3.10
CA CYS A 50 3.13 5.96 -4.18
C CYS A 50 4.50 6.14 -4.86
N HIS A 51 4.56 6.87 -5.98
CA HIS A 51 5.82 7.13 -6.70
C HIS A 51 6.86 7.85 -5.85
N ALA A 52 6.46 8.80 -5.00
CA ALA A 52 7.42 9.49 -4.12
C ALA A 52 8.10 8.53 -3.13
N CYS A 53 7.37 7.52 -2.64
CA CYS A 53 7.96 6.46 -1.82
C CYS A 53 8.89 5.58 -2.65
N GLU A 54 8.51 5.23 -3.88
CA GLU A 54 9.38 4.47 -4.79
C GLU A 54 10.70 5.21 -5.08
N GLU A 55 10.64 6.50 -5.39
CA GLU A 55 11.83 7.33 -5.63
C GLU A 55 12.74 7.39 -4.40
N MET A 56 12.15 7.52 -3.20
CA MET A 56 12.93 7.51 -1.96
C MET A 56 13.55 6.15 -1.69
N PHE A 57 12.81 5.05 -1.88
CA PHE A 57 13.33 3.69 -1.72
C PHE A 57 14.51 3.45 -2.66
N GLN A 58 14.41 3.84 -3.92
CA GLN A 58 15.51 3.72 -4.88
C GLN A 58 16.72 4.60 -4.51
N SER A 59 16.49 5.79 -3.97
CA SER A 59 17.57 6.68 -3.52
C SER A 59 18.30 6.16 -2.28
N GLU A 60 17.56 5.61 -1.31
CA GLU A 60 18.11 5.07 -0.07
C GLU A 60 18.75 3.68 -0.30
N GLY A 61 18.28 2.94 -1.32
CA GLY A 61 18.75 1.61 -1.70
C GLY A 61 18.22 0.47 -0.82
N ASP A 62 17.43 0.80 0.21
CA ASP A 62 16.76 -0.15 1.11
C ASP A 62 15.66 0.57 1.92
N MET A 63 14.91 -0.18 2.74
CA MET A 63 14.01 0.35 3.76
C MET A 63 14.83 0.90 4.95
N THR A 64 15.45 2.06 4.79
CA THR A 64 16.13 2.77 5.87
C THR A 64 15.13 3.35 6.88
N ASP A 65 15.61 3.81 8.03
CA ASP A 65 14.74 4.47 9.02
C ASP A 65 14.13 5.77 8.46
N ALA A 66 14.88 6.50 7.64
CA ALA A 66 14.37 7.67 6.91
C ALA A 66 13.23 7.27 5.97
N PHE A 67 13.39 6.18 5.21
CA PHE A 67 12.33 5.65 4.35
C PHE A 67 11.10 5.22 5.16
N ARG A 68 11.29 4.52 6.28
CA ARG A 68 10.19 4.08 7.15
C ARG A 68 9.41 5.27 7.72
N GLU A 69 10.11 6.32 8.16
CA GLU A 69 9.51 7.55 8.67
C GLU A 69 8.72 8.30 7.57
N PHE A 70 9.29 8.40 6.37
CA PHE A 70 8.62 9.04 5.24
C PHE A 70 7.42 8.25 4.72
N ASN A 71 7.57 6.94 4.55
CA ASN A 71 6.52 6.06 4.02
C ASN A 71 5.33 5.96 5.00
N ASP A 72 5.61 5.93 6.30
CA ASP A 72 4.63 5.88 7.38
C ASP A 72 3.59 4.76 7.16
N MET A 73 4.11 3.56 6.84
CA MET A 73 3.35 2.35 6.48
C MET A 73 2.14 2.13 7.40
N THR A 74 1.02 1.76 6.81
CA THR A 74 -0.22 1.49 7.53
C THR A 74 -0.93 0.27 6.97
N ILE A 75 -1.65 -0.43 7.84
CA ILE A 75 -2.45 -1.59 7.45
C ILE A 75 -3.83 -1.12 7.00
N VAL A 76 -4.27 -1.63 5.86
CA VAL A 76 -5.65 -1.48 5.37
C VAL A 76 -6.20 -2.84 4.96
N CYS A 77 -7.50 -2.93 4.68
CA CYS A 77 -8.04 -4.14 4.09
C CYS A 77 -7.85 -4.17 2.57
N VAL A 78 -7.91 -5.37 1.99
CA VAL A 78 -7.82 -5.58 0.53
C VAL A 78 -8.84 -4.76 -0.29
N ALA A 79 -10.00 -4.42 0.27
CA ALA A 79 -10.96 -3.54 -0.41
C ALA A 79 -10.47 -2.08 -0.45
N CYS A 80 -9.99 -1.53 0.67
CA CYS A 80 -9.35 -0.21 0.72
C CYS A 80 -8.12 -0.15 -0.20
N TYR A 81 -7.34 -1.23 -0.27
CA TYR A 81 -6.21 -1.34 -1.20
C TYR A 81 -6.66 -1.17 -2.66
N ALA A 82 -7.69 -1.90 -3.07
CA ALA A 82 -8.23 -1.81 -4.44
C ALA A 82 -8.79 -0.41 -4.75
N GLU A 83 -9.47 0.22 -3.78
CA GLU A 83 -9.95 1.60 -3.91
C GLU A 83 -8.80 2.61 -4.04
N ALA A 84 -7.71 2.44 -3.29
CA ALA A 84 -6.51 3.25 -3.40
C ALA A 84 -5.83 3.05 -4.75
N LYS A 85 -5.72 1.80 -5.22
CA LYS A 85 -5.19 1.46 -6.55
C LYS A 85 -5.96 2.17 -7.65
N LEU A 86 -7.30 2.10 -7.63
CA LEU A 86 -8.14 2.76 -8.62
C LEU A 86 -7.96 4.29 -8.61
N ARG A 87 -7.83 4.88 -7.42
CA ARG A 87 -7.71 6.34 -7.24
C ARG A 87 -6.36 6.89 -7.67
N HIS A 88 -5.28 6.16 -7.40
CA HIS A 88 -3.90 6.65 -7.60
C HIS A 88 -3.21 6.08 -8.83
N SER A 89 -3.75 5.04 -9.46
CA SER A 89 -3.28 4.62 -10.79
C SER A 89 -3.55 5.75 -11.79
N LEU A 90 -2.50 6.18 -12.49
CA LEU A 90 -2.63 7.12 -13.60
C LEU A 90 -3.40 6.41 -14.72
N GLN A 91 -4.68 6.74 -14.86
CA GLN A 91 -5.45 6.36 -16.04
C GLN A 91 -4.96 7.22 -17.20
N GLY A 92 -4.11 6.65 -18.05
CA GLY A 92 -3.83 7.24 -19.36
C GLY A 92 -5.12 7.31 -20.16
N HIS A 93 -5.48 8.52 -20.60
CA HIS A 93 -6.36 8.72 -21.75
C HIS A 93 -5.60 8.43 -23.03
#